data_AF-A0A1I6BZD5-F1
#
_entry.id   AF-A0A1I6BZD5-F1
#
_cell.length_a   1.000
_cell.length_b   1.000
_cell.length_c   1.000
_cell.angle_alpha   90.00
_cell.angle_beta   90.00
_cell.angle_gamma   90.00
#
_symmetry.space_group_name_H-M   'P 1'
#
loop_
_entity.id
_entity.type
_entity.pdbx_description
1 polymer ?
#
loop_
_entity_poly.entity_id
_entity_poly.type
_entity_poly.pdbx_seq_one_letter_code
_entity_poly.pdbx_strand_id
1 'polypeptide(L)'
;MSSSLEVYDLDSGQLLGRVVDLHAEGLMLLSEKPIELNRAWALQVNLPMTLDGVSEFTLDAESRWNRESIGGQQFWTGLQFTYLPDESRQCIERMVSSR
;
A
#
# COMPACT_ATOMS: atom_id res chain seq x y z
N MET A 1 -5.54 -8.26 -17.13
CA MET A 1 -6.09 -7.45 -16.03
C MET A 1 -5.22 -7.72 -14.81
N SER A 2 -4.44 -6.74 -14.36
CA SER A 2 -3.61 -6.92 -13.15
C SER A 2 -4.54 -6.94 -11.94
N SER A 3 -4.48 -7.98 -11.12
CA SER A 3 -5.28 -8.13 -9.89
C SER A 3 -4.64 -7.44 -8.67
N SER A 4 -3.66 -6.56 -8.90
CA SER A 4 -2.86 -5.92 -7.87
C SER A 4 -3.48 -4.62 -7.37
N LEU A 5 -3.37 -4.36 -6.07
CA LEU A 5 -3.65 -3.05 -5.48
C LEU A 5 -2.49 -2.10 -5.80
N GLU A 6 -2.79 -0.93 -6.35
CA GLU A 6 -1.80 0.11 -6.65
C GLU A 6 -1.82 1.18 -5.57
N VAL A 7 -0.64 1.65 -5.16
CA VAL A 7 -0.51 2.62 -4.06
C VAL A 7 0.14 3.89 -4.55
N TYR A 8 -0.53 5.01 -4.31
CA TYR A 8 -0.12 6.34 -4.73
C TYR A 8 0.17 7.19 -3.49
N ASP A 9 1.18 8.03 -3.61
CA ASP A 9 1.41 9.15 -2.70
C ASP A 9 0.37 10.24 -2.98
N LEU A 10 -0.46 10.58 -2.00
CA LEU A 10 -1.50 11.61 -2.15
C LEU A 10 -0.92 13.01 -2.34
N ASP A 11 0.28 13.28 -1.81
CA ASP A 11 0.89 14.60 -1.89
C ASP A 11 1.42 14.89 -3.30
N SER A 12 2.06 13.89 -3.93
CA SER A 12 2.69 14.04 -5.25
C SER A 12 1.90 13.43 -6.41
N GLY A 13 0.90 12.59 -6.13
CA GLY A 13 0.17 11.79 -7.11
C GLY A 13 1.00 10.67 -7.75
N GLN A 14 2.21 10.38 -7.25
CA GLN A 14 3.10 9.39 -7.84
C GLN A 14 2.72 7.97 -7.40
N LEU A 15 2.76 7.03 -8.34
CA LEU A 15 2.69 5.60 -8.04
C LEU A 15 3.93 5.18 -7.26
N LEU A 16 3.74 4.76 -6.01
CA LEU A 16 4.81 4.23 -5.16
C LEU A 16 5.09 2.76 -5.46
N GLY A 17 4.05 1.98 -5.76
CA GLY A 17 4.20 0.57 -6.06
C GLY A 17 2.89 -0.21 -5.95
N ARG A 18 3.02 -1.52 -5.81
CA ARG A 18 1.88 -2.44 -5.67
C ARG A 18 1.94 -3.18 -4.35
N VAL A 19 0.78 -3.39 -3.74
CA VAL A 19 0.68 -4.19 -2.51
C VAL A 19 0.95 -5.65 -2.83
N VAL A 20 1.95 -6.23 -2.17
CA VAL A 20 2.25 -7.66 -2.22
C VAL A 20 1.79 -8.38 -0.95
N ASP A 21 1.61 -7.63 0.14
CA ASP A 21 1.09 -8.15 1.40
C ASP A 21 0.36 -7.05 2.18
N LEU A 22 -0.74 -7.40 2.85
CA LEU A 22 -1.63 -6.46 3.54
C LEU A 22 -2.14 -7.08 4.84
N HIS A 23 -1.98 -6.34 5.94
CA HIS A 23 -2.41 -6.74 7.28
C HIS A 23 -3.10 -5.56 7.99
N ALA A 24 -3.62 -5.80 9.19
CA ALA A 24 -4.31 -4.78 9.99
C ALA A 24 -3.39 -3.64 10.48
N GLU A 25 -2.08 -3.86 10.56
CA GLU A 25 -1.10 -2.90 11.09
C GLU A 25 -0.20 -2.27 10.03
N GLY A 26 -0.23 -2.77 8.79
CA GLY A 26 0.67 -2.33 7.76
C GLY A 26 0.53 -3.08 6.44
N LEU A 27 1.36 -2.67 5.49
CA LEU A 27 1.40 -3.26 4.16
C LEU A 27 2.84 -3.38 3.65
N MET A 28 3.05 -4.26 2.69
CA MET A 28 4.30 -4.40 1.98
C MET A 28 4.10 -4.05 0.51
N LEU A 29 4.94 -3.16 0.00
CA LEU A 29 4.96 -2.75 -1.39
C LEU A 29 6.09 -3.41 -2.15
N LEU A 30 5.83 -3.71 -3.41
CA LEU A 30 6.84 -3.95 -4.43
C LEU A 30 6.86 -2.76 -5.39
N SER A 31 8.03 -2.17 -5.57
CA SER A 31 8.23 -0.97 -6.38
C SER A 31 9.44 -1.11 -7.32
N GLU A 32 9.41 -0.37 -8.43
CA GLU A 32 10.55 -0.28 -9.38
C GLU A 32 11.63 0.69 -8.90
N LYS A 33 11.27 1.59 -7.98
CA LYS A 33 12.16 2.57 -7.38
C LYS A 33 12.18 2.41 -5.86
N PRO A 34 13.30 2.70 -5.19
CA PRO A 34 13.36 2.66 -3.74
C PRO A 34 12.42 3.72 -3.15
N ILE A 35 11.65 3.32 -2.14
CA ILE A 35 10.85 4.24 -1.32
C ILE A 35 11.74 4.74 -0.17
N GLU A 36 11.68 6.04 0.09
CA GLU A 36 12.41 6.68 1.18
C GLU A 36 12.02 6.07 2.55
N LEU A 37 13.00 5.77 3.40
CA LEU A 37 12.79 5.16 4.72
C LEU A 37 12.56 6.18 5.83
N ASN A 38 11.83 5.77 6.87
CA ASN A 38 11.46 6.59 8.03
C ASN A 38 10.72 7.87 7.63
N ARG A 39 9.93 7.78 6.56
CA ARG A 39 9.11 8.87 6.04
C ARG A 39 7.64 8.54 6.27
N ALA A 40 6.90 9.54 6.73
CA ALA A 40 5.45 9.50 6.78
C ALA A 40 4.88 9.78 5.39
N TRP A 41 3.87 9.02 5.01
CA TRP A 41 3.20 9.07 3.72
C TRP A 41 1.69 9.14 3.93
N ALA A 42 1.04 10.05 3.20
CA ALA A 42 -0.41 10.01 2.97
C ALA A 42 -0.65 9.17 1.71
N LEU A 43 -1.36 8.06 1.84
CA LEU A 43 -1.47 7.05 0.78
C LEU A 43 -2.90 6.90 0.29
N GLN A 44 -3.03 6.70 -1.02
CA GLN A 44 -4.24 6.19 -1.66
C GLN A 44 -3.96 4.80 -2.23
N VAL A 45 -4.80 3.84 -1.87
CA VAL A 45 -4.74 2.46 -2.37
C VAL A 45 -5.91 2.23 -3.31
N ASN A 46 -5.62 1.98 -4.57
CA ASN A 46 -6.62 1.71 -5.60
C ASN A 46 -6.89 0.20 -5.68
N LEU A 47 -8.17 -0.17 -5.64
CA LEU A 47 -8.61 -1.55 -5.83
C LEU A 47 -8.67 -1.91 -7.32
N PRO A 48 -8.30 -3.14 -7.71
CA PRO A 48 -8.42 -3.61 -9.10
C PRO A 48 -9.87 -3.78 -9.56
N MET A 49 -10.82 -3.77 -8.62
CA MET A 49 -12.26 -3.79 -8.85
C MET A 49 -12.99 -3.09 -7.71
N THR A 50 -14.18 -2.57 -7.98
CA THR A 50 -15.02 -1.98 -6.95
C THR A 50 -15.50 -3.05 -5.97
N LEU A 51 -15.24 -2.86 -4.69
CA LEU A 51 -15.72 -3.70 -3.59
C LEU A 51 -16.79 -2.92 -2.82
N ASP A 52 -18.05 -3.36 -2.85
CA ASP A 52 -19.17 -2.70 -2.17
C ASP A 52 -19.30 -1.19 -2.45
N GLY A 53 -19.02 -0.78 -3.70
CA GLY A 53 -19.03 0.63 -4.11
C GLY A 53 -17.72 1.39 -3.84
N VAL A 54 -16.74 0.77 -3.19
CA VAL A 54 -15.42 1.34 -2.90
C VAL A 54 -14.42 0.94 -3.99
N SER A 55 -13.82 1.92 -4.67
CA SER A 55 -12.75 1.71 -5.66
C SER A 55 -11.36 2.04 -5.13
N GLU A 56 -11.28 2.74 -4.02
CA GLU A 56 -10.05 3.15 -3.37
C GLU A 56 -10.27 3.40 -1.87
N PHE A 57 -9.19 3.38 -1.09
CA PHE A 57 -9.21 3.82 0.31
C PHE A 57 -7.91 4.56 0.63
N THR A 58 -7.92 5.34 1.72
CA THR A 58 -6.78 6.17 2.12
C THR A 58 -6.29 5.81 3.52
N LEU A 59 -5.00 6.01 3.75
CA LEU A 59 -4.37 5.78 5.06
C LEU A 59 -3.06 6.57 5.16
N ASP A 60 -2.60 6.79 6.39
CA ASP A 60 -1.24 7.28 6.62
C ASP A 60 -0.35 6.13 7.09
N ALA A 61 0.88 6.08 6.57
CA ALA A 61 1.85 5.06 6.95
C ALA A 61 3.27 5.60 7.00
N GLU A 62 4.12 4.95 7.79
CA GLU A 62 5.55 5.22 7.85
C GLU A 62 6.34 4.05 7.25
N SER A 63 7.28 4.36 6.36
CA SER A 63 8.20 3.36 5.79
C SER A 63 9.22 2.90 6.84
N ARG A 64 9.27 1.60 7.12
CA ARG A 64 10.09 1.04 8.21
C ARG A 64 11.36 0.36 7.74
N TRP A 65 11.29 -0.34 6.61
CA TRP A 65 12.42 -1.07 6.06
C TRP A 65 12.25 -1.22 4.55
N ASN A 66 13.36 -1.38 3.84
CA ASN A 66 13.36 -1.77 2.45
C ASN A 66 14.36 -2.91 2.20
N ARG A 67 14.14 -3.65 1.11
CA ARG A 67 15.01 -4.72 0.64
C ARG A 67 15.04 -4.66 -0.87
N GLU A 68 16.24 -4.65 -1.44
CA GLU A 68 16.44 -4.72 -2.89
C GLU A 68 16.45 -6.17 -3.39
N SER A 69 15.92 -6.40 -4.58
CA SER A 69 15.97 -7.70 -5.27
C SER A 69 17.39 -8.08 -5.64
N ILE A 70 17.64 -9.38 -5.72
CA ILE A 70 18.86 -9.91 -6.34
C ILE A 70 18.81 -9.50 -7.82
N GLY A 71 19.65 -8.53 -8.21
CA GLY A 71 19.68 -7.94 -9.55
C GLY A 71 19.24 -6.47 -9.64
N GLY A 72 18.77 -5.87 -8.54
CA GLY A 72 18.55 -4.43 -8.40
C GLY A 72 17.41 -3.81 -9.23
N GLN A 73 16.42 -4.62 -9.62
CA GLN A 73 15.30 -4.16 -10.45
C GLN A 73 14.04 -3.84 -9.65
N GLN A 74 13.92 -4.40 -8.45
CA GLN A 74 12.73 -4.26 -7.60
C GLN A 74 13.11 -4.04 -6.15
N PHE A 75 12.24 -3.32 -5.45
CA PHE A 75 12.40 -2.97 -4.04
C PHE A 75 11.15 -3.40 -3.27
N TRP A 76 11.33 -4.17 -2.21
CA TRP A 76 10.30 -4.40 -1.21
C TRP A 76 10.42 -3.32 -0.16
N THR A 77 9.29 -2.73 0.22
CA THR A 77 9.24 -1.77 1.33
C THR A 77 8.11 -2.15 2.27
N GLY A 78 8.40 -2.29 3.55
CA GLY A 78 7.39 -2.45 4.59
C GLY A 78 6.96 -1.10 5.15
N LEU A 79 5.65 -0.86 5.20
CA LEU A 79 5.05 0.34 5.75
C LEU A 79 4.13 -0.02 6.91
N GLN A 80 4.24 0.72 8.01
CA GLN A 80 3.38 0.57 9.19
C GLN A 80 2.33 1.68 9.19
N PHE A 81 1.06 1.33 9.41
CA PHE A 81 -0.01 2.33 9.50
C PHE A 81 0.19 3.23 10.72
N THR A 82 0.17 4.54 10.50
CA THR A 82 0.23 5.57 11.54
C THR A 82 -1.16 6.18 11.79
N TYR A 83 -2.01 6.18 10.77
CA TYR A 83 -3.41 6.54 10.87
C TYR A 83 -4.23 5.74 9.84
N LEU A 84 -5.37 5.22 10.26
CA LEU A 84 -6.25 4.42 9.44
C LEU A 84 -7.71 4.80 9.72
N PRO A 85 -8.38 5.53 8.81
CA PRO A 85 -9.79 5.86 8.93
C PRO A 85 -10.66 4.60 9.08
N ASP A 86 -11.77 4.69 9.80
CA ASP A 86 -12.66 3.54 10.07
C ASP A 86 -13.20 2.89 8.79
N GLU A 87 -13.54 3.69 7.77
CA GLU A 87 -14.00 3.19 6.47
C GLU A 87 -12.91 2.38 5.75
N SER A 88 -11.66 2.83 5.85
CA SER A 88 -10.50 2.19 5.24
C SER A 88 -10.14 0.91 6.00
N ARG A 89 -10.24 0.94 7.34
CA ARG A 89 -10.12 -0.26 8.19
C ARG A 89 -11.12 -1.33 7.79
N GLN A 90 -12.40 -0.97 7.66
CA GLN A 90 -13.45 -1.91 7.25
C GLN A 90 -13.20 -2.49 5.86
N CYS A 91 -12.71 -1.67 4.92
CA CYS A 91 -12.33 -2.12 3.58
C CYS A 91 -11.21 -3.17 3.65
N ILE A 92 -10.12 -2.87 4.39
CA ILE A 92 -8.98 -3.78 4.58
C ILE A 92 -9.43 -5.09 5.24
N GLU A 93 -10.24 -5.03 6.30
CA GLU A 93 -10.74 -6.22 7.00
C GLU A 93 -11.50 -7.16 6.07
N ARG A 94 -12.37 -6.63 5.19
CA ARG A 94 -13.10 -7.43 4.19
C ARG A 94 -12.17 -8.07 3.17
N MET A 95 -11.14 -7.34 2.73
CA MET A 95 -10.16 -7.84 1.76
C MET A 95 -9.31 -8.97 2.34
N VAL A 96 -8.91 -8.84 3.61
CA VAL A 96 -8.10 -9.85 4.32
C VAL A 96 -8.94 -11.06 4.70
N SER A 97 -10.20 -10.88 5.13
CA SER A 97 -11.09 -11.98 5.51
C SER A 97 -11.59 -12.83 4.34
N SER A 98 -11.45 -12.34 3.10
CA SER A 98 -11.88 -13.04 1.89
C SER A 98 -10.81 -14.00 1.33
N ARG A 99 -9.71 -14.20 2.05
CA ARG A 99 -8.64 -15.16 1.72
C ARG A 99 -8.78 -16.42 2.56
#